data_AF-A0A6I3FIA2-F1
#
_entry.id   AF-A0A6I3FIA2-F1
#
_cell.length_a   1.000
_cell.length_b   1.000
_cell.length_c   1.000
_cell.angle_alpha   90.00
_cell.angle_beta   90.00
_cell.angle_gamma   90.00
#
_symmetry.space_group_name_H-M   'P 1'
#
loop_
_entity.id
_entity.type
_entity.pdbx_description
1 polymer ?
#
loop_
_entity_poly.entity_id
_entity_poly.type
_entity_poly.pdbx_seq_one_letter_code
_entity_poly.pdbx_strand_id
1 'polypeptide(L)' 'MKLAVIGGGSTYTPELIDGIIARHSQLPITHIHLVDIDLSKLEIIARFA' A
#
# COMPACT_ATOMS: atom_id res chain seq x y z
N MET A 1 6.37 -8.67 -9.31
CA MET A 1 7.29 -8.02 -8.34
C MET A 1 6.57 -7.82 -7.00
N LYS A 2 7.32 -7.74 -5.87
CA LYS A 2 6.76 -7.50 -4.53
C LYS A 2 7.22 -6.14 -4.00
N LEU A 3 6.33 -5.40 -3.34
CA LEU A 3 6.60 -4.12 -2.68
C LEU A 3 6.24 -4.21 -1.20
N ALA A 4 7.08 -3.66 -0.33
CA ALA A 4 6.78 -3.46 1.08
C ALA A 4 6.74 -1.96 1.39
N VAL A 5 5.68 -1.51 2.06
CA VAL A 5 5.49 -0.12 2.50
C VAL A 5 5.61 -0.10 4.03
N ILE A 6 6.66 0.54 4.52
CA ILE A 6 6.87 0.76 5.96
C ILE A 6 6.21 2.08 6.35
N GLY A 7 5.35 2.06 7.38
CA GLY A 7 4.42 3.16 7.66
C GLY A 7 3.13 3.07 6.85
N GLY A 8 2.68 1.86 6.52
CA GLY A 8 1.51 1.61 5.67
C GLY A 8 0.17 2.08 6.24
N GLY A 9 0.10 2.39 7.54
CA GLY A 9 -1.06 3.04 8.17
C GLY A 9 -1.17 4.54 7.88
N SER A 10 -0.26 5.09 7.07
CA SER A 10 -0.30 6.48 6.62
C SER A 10 -1.55 6.79 5.78
N THR A 11 -2.07 8.01 5.91
CA THR A 11 -3.16 8.53 5.07
C THR A 11 -2.75 8.69 3.60
N TYR A 12 -1.46 8.64 3.28
CA TYR A 12 -0.94 8.69 1.91
C TYR A 12 -0.91 7.31 1.21
N THR A 13 -1.06 6.22 1.96
CA THR A 13 -1.00 4.85 1.39
C THR A 13 -2.03 4.60 0.27
N PRO A 14 -3.30 5.09 0.36
CA PRO A 14 -4.27 4.96 -0.73
C PRO A 14 -3.79 5.55 -2.06
N GLU A 15 -3.30 6.80 -2.05
CA GLU A 15 -2.78 7.47 -3.25
C GLU A 15 -1.58 6.73 -3.85
N LEU A 16 -0.70 6.22 -2.99
CA LEU A 16 0.44 5.41 -3.43
C LEU A 16 -0.01 4.14 -4.15
N ILE A 17 -1.01 3.42 -3.61
CA ILE A 17 -1.57 2.21 -4.22
C ILE A 17 -2.21 2.54 -5.57
N ASP A 18 -3.01 3.60 -5.64
CA ASP A 18 -3.62 4.06 -6.90
C ASP A 18 -2.55 4.39 -7.97
N GLY A 19 -1.49 5.08 -7.56
CA GLY A 19 -0.36 5.42 -8.43
C GLY A 19 0.37 4.20 -8.98
N ILE A 20 0.49 3.13 -8.17
CA ILE A 20 1.09 1.84 -8.57
C ILE A 20 0.17 1.11 -9.55
N ILE A 21 -1.13 1.03 -9.26
CA ILE A 21 -2.12 0.39 -10.15
C ILE A 21 -2.14 1.08 -11.52
N ALA A 22 -2.19 2.41 -11.52
CA ALA A 22 -2.20 3.21 -12.75
C ALA A 22 -0.95 3.00 -13.62
N ARG A 23 0.17 2.55 -13.02
CA ARG A 23 1.46 2.32 -13.70
C ARG A 23 1.84 0.85 -13.79
N HIS A 24 0.89 -0.07 -13.61
CA HIS A 24 1.17 -1.51 -13.60
C HIS A 24 1.91 -2.01 -14.86
N SER A 25 1.66 -1.40 -16.03
CA SER A 25 2.35 -1.74 -17.27
C SER A 25 3.85 -1.42 -17.25
N GLN A 26 4.26 -0.42 -16.47
CA GLN A 26 5.66 -0.01 -16.29
C GLN A 26 6.28 -0.64 -15.04
N LEU A 27 5.47 -0.83 -14.00
CA LEU A 27 5.87 -1.36 -12.70
C LEU A 27 4.93 -2.51 -12.30
N PRO A 28 5.20 -3.76 -12.75
CA PRO A 28 4.31 -4.91 -12.56
C PRO A 28 4.40 -5.47 -11.12
N ILE A 29 3.95 -4.65 -10.16
CA ILE A 29 3.76 -5.04 -8.76
C ILE A 29 2.53 -5.94 -8.69
N THR A 30 2.75 -7.12 -8.15
CA THR A 30 1.71 -8.17 -8.00
C THR A 30 1.30 -8.37 -6.55
N HIS A 31 2.12 -7.88 -5.61
CA HIS A 31 1.94 -8.06 -4.18
C HIS A 31 2.43 -6.81 -3.46
N ILE A 32 1.60 -6.27 -2.58
CA ILE A 32 1.94 -5.15 -1.70
C ILE A 32 1.79 -5.64 -0.26
N HIS A 33 2.84 -5.45 0.54
CA HIS A 33 2.83 -5.69 1.98
C HIS A 33 2.82 -4.34 2.69
N LEU A 34 1.80 -4.11 3.50
CA LEU A 34 1.71 -2.92 4.36
C LEU A 34 2.22 -3.28 5.75
N VAL A 35 3.16 -2.48 6.27
CA VAL A 35 3.75 -2.66 7.59
C VAL A 35 3.57 -1.37 8.37
N ASP A 36 2.99 -1.46 9.56
CA ASP A 36 2.91 -0.35 10.51
C ASP A 36 3.02 -0.88 11.94
N ILE A 37 3.52 -0.04 12.86
CA ILE A 37 3.55 -0.35 14.29
C ILE A 37 2.18 -0.13 14.95
N ASP A 38 1.35 0.75 14.35
CA ASP A 38 0.00 1.03 14.80
C ASP A 38 -1.00 0.21 13.98
N LEU A 39 -1.45 -0.91 14.57
CA LEU A 39 -2.41 -1.81 13.94
C LEU A 39 -3.75 -1.14 13.64
N SER A 40 -4.19 -0.18 14.45
CA SER A 40 -5.48 0.50 14.22
C SER A 40 -5.46 1.29 12.93
N LYS A 41 -4.34 1.99 12.66
CA LYS A 41 -4.13 2.70 11.39
C LYS A 41 -4.00 1.72 10.22
N LEU A 42 -3.25 0.65 10.41
CA LEU A 42 -3.05 -0.37 9.39
C LEU A 42 -4.38 -1.02 8.99
N GLU A 43 -5.25 -1.35 9.94
CA GLU A 43 -6.58 -1.92 9.71
C GLU A 43 -7.49 -0.97 8.92
N ILE A 44 -7.45 0.34 9.23
CA ILE A 44 -8.22 1.35 8.48
C ILE A 44 -7.80 1.35 7.01
N ILE A 45 -6.50 1.36 6.72
CA ILE A 45 -5.98 1.36 5.36
C ILE A 45 -6.21 0.01 4.67
N ALA A 46 -6.03 -1.10 5.38
CA ALA A 46 -6.24 -2.45 4.82
C ALA A 46 -7.70 -2.73 4.45
N ARG A 47 -8.68 -1.99 4.99
CA ARG A 47 -10.08 -2.05 4.56
C ARG A 47 -10.36 -1.28 3.27
N PHE A 48 -9.46 -0.38 2.87
CA PHE A 48 -9.54 0.34 1.60
C PHE A 48 -8.94 -0.48 0.43
N ALA A 49 -7.81 -1.15 0.70
CA ALA A 49 -7.08 -1.95 -0.28
C ALA A 49 -7.70 -3.33 -0.54
#